data_AF-A0A8C6SRY4-F1
#
_entry.id   AF-A0A8C6SRY4-F1
#
_cell.length_a   1.000
_cell.length_b   1.000
_cell.length_c   1.000
_cell.angle_alpha   90.00
_cell.angle_beta   90.00
_cell.angle_gamma   90.00
#
_symmetry.space_group_name_H-M   'P 1'
#
loop_
_entity.id
_entity.type
_entity.pdbx_description
1 polymer ?
#
loop_
_entity_poly.entity_id
_entity_poly.type
_entity_poly.pdbx_seq_one_letter_code
_entity_poly.pdbx_strand_id
1 'polypeptide(L)'
;MGLADKLLVRPKFVENVSEPVLDQLLDRLVRKKYMNPEEVDRARVKPRDDKARDVFDTVKRKGSRASEYFIKKHQKLDPKSDLSSRMRKCLQTVVY
;
A
#
# COMPACT_ATOMS: atom_id res chain seq x y z
N MET A 1 -12.84 -2.57 16.76
CA MET A 1 -12.08 -1.56 15.98
C MET A 1 -13.06 -0.91 15.02
N GLY A 2 -13.26 0.40 15.13
CA GLY A 2 -14.26 1.10 14.30
C GLY A 2 -13.83 1.14 12.83
N LEU A 3 -14.78 1.08 11.90
CA LEU A 3 -14.53 1.19 10.46
C LEU A 3 -13.71 2.44 10.09
N ALA A 4 -13.76 3.49 10.91
CA ALA A 4 -13.02 4.74 10.73
C ALA A 4 -11.49 4.55 10.77
N ASP A 5 -10.96 3.67 11.63
CA ASP A 5 -9.51 3.41 11.69
C ASP A 5 -8.98 2.78 10.39
N LYS A 6 -9.83 1.98 9.72
CA LYS A 6 -9.49 1.34 8.45
C LYS A 6 -9.37 2.34 7.29
N LEU A 7 -10.20 3.38 7.32
CA LEU A 7 -10.20 4.44 6.31
C LEU A 7 -9.11 5.48 6.54
N LEU A 8 -8.80 5.82 7.80
CA LEU A 8 -7.80 6.85 8.16
C LEU A 8 -6.35 6.45 7.84
N VAL A 9 -6.06 5.16 7.66
CA VAL A 9 -4.74 4.69 7.20
C VAL A 9 -4.49 5.09 5.74
N ARG A 10 -5.53 5.14 4.89
CA ARG A 10 -5.39 5.47 3.46
C ARG A 10 -4.88 6.90 3.21
N PRO A 11 -5.49 7.98 3.77
CA PRO A 11 -5.01 9.34 3.57
C PRO A 11 -3.66 9.58 4.26
N LYS A 12 -3.45 9.04 5.47
CA LYS A 12 -2.13 9.15 6.13
C LYS A 12 -1.03 8.46 5.33
N PHE A 13 -1.32 7.32 4.69
CA PHE A 13 -0.37 6.66 3.80
C PHE A 13 -0.06 7.55 2.60
N VAL A 14 -1.10 8.09 1.95
CA VAL A 14 -0.98 9.01 0.81
C VAL A 14 -0.14 10.25 1.15
N GLU A 15 -0.34 10.85 2.32
CA GLU A 15 0.39 12.06 2.76
C GLU A 15 1.84 11.75 3.15
N ASN A 16 2.12 10.61 3.81
CA ASN A 16 3.46 10.28 4.29
C ASN A 16 4.33 9.57 3.24
N VAL A 17 3.74 8.98 2.19
CA VAL A 17 4.50 8.24 1.18
C VAL A 17 5.00 9.16 0.07
N SER A 18 6.30 9.14 -0.18
CA SER A 18 6.88 9.85 -1.32
C SER A 18 6.62 9.11 -2.63
N GLU A 19 6.47 9.86 -3.72
CA GLU A 19 6.32 9.31 -5.09
C GLU A 19 7.35 8.23 -5.47
N PRO A 20 8.67 8.38 -5.21
CA PRO A 20 9.64 7.31 -5.50
C PRO A 20 9.40 6.02 -4.71
N VAL A 21 8.82 6.10 -3.51
CA VAL A 21 8.45 4.93 -2.70
C VAL A 21 7.24 4.23 -3.33
N LEU A 22 6.28 4.98 -3.87
CA LEU A 22 5.13 4.44 -4.61
C LEU A 22 5.56 3.73 -5.89
N ASP A 23 6.42 4.35 -6.70
CA ASP A 23 6.90 3.74 -7.95
C ASP A 23 7.70 2.47 -7.67
N GLN A 24 8.56 2.45 -6.65
CA GLN A 24 9.23 1.21 -6.21
C GLN A 24 8.26 0.14 -5.70
N LEU A 25 7.18 0.52 -5.03
CA LEU A 25 6.15 -0.41 -4.58
C LEU A 25 5.39 -1.01 -5.77
N LEU A 26 5.03 -0.19 -6.75
CA LEU A 26 4.40 -0.61 -8.00
C LEU A 26 5.27 -1.60 -8.76
N ASP A 27 6.55 -1.28 -8.99
CA ASP A 27 7.52 -2.18 -9.64
C ASP A 27 7.56 -3.56 -8.97
N ARG A 28 7.59 -3.59 -7.64
CA ARG A 28 7.61 -4.85 -6.89
C ARG A 28 6.30 -5.62 -6.98
N LEU A 29 5.16 -4.94 -7.05
CA LEU A 29 3.84 -5.56 -7.21
C LEU A 29 3.70 -6.18 -8.61
N VAL A 30 4.17 -5.51 -9.67
CA VAL A 30 4.27 -6.08 -11.03
C VAL A 30 5.20 -7.29 -11.04
N ARG A 31 6.38 -7.16 -10.42
CA ARG A 31 7.39 -8.22 -10.39
C ARG A 31 6.90 -9.49 -9.66
N LYS A 32 6.01 -9.32 -8.68
CA LYS A 32 5.33 -10.42 -7.98
C LYS A 32 4.10 -10.96 -8.73
N LYS A 33 3.76 -10.41 -9.90
CA LYS A 33 2.53 -10.66 -10.68
C LYS A 33 1.24 -10.38 -9.89
N TYR A 34 1.29 -9.46 -8.92
CA TYR A 34 0.08 -9.01 -8.22
C TYR A 34 -0.73 -7.99 -9.03
N MET A 35 -0.06 -7.27 -9.93
CA MET A 35 -0.68 -6.39 -10.92
C MET A 35 -0.06 -6.63 -12.29
N ASN A 36 -0.85 -6.45 -13.33
CA ASN A 36 -0.33 -6.39 -14.69
C ASN A 36 0.41 -5.07 -14.91
N PRO A 37 1.44 -5.04 -15.77
CA PRO A 37 2.15 -3.81 -16.10
C PRO A 37 1.20 -2.73 -16.62
N GLU A 38 0.17 -3.08 -17.39
CA GLU A 38 -0.85 -2.14 -17.86
C GLU A 38 -1.67 -1.49 -16.72
N GLU A 39 -2.03 -2.25 -15.67
CA GLU A 39 -2.74 -1.70 -14.51
C GLU A 39 -1.84 -0.73 -13.74
N VAL A 40 -0.56 -1.07 -13.61
CA VAL A 40 0.44 -0.22 -12.98
C VAL A 40 0.73 1.01 -13.80
N ASP A 41 0.78 0.92 -15.12
CA ASP A 41 1.02 2.06 -16.00
C ASP A 41 -0.14 3.06 -15.91
N ARG A 42 -1.39 2.56 -15.88
CA ARG A 42 -2.57 3.39 -15.61
C ARG A 42 -2.52 4.03 -14.22
N ALA A 43 -1.99 3.34 -13.22
CA ALA A 43 -1.78 3.91 -11.89
C ALA A 43 -0.61 4.90 -11.84
N ARG A 44 0.40 4.77 -12.71
CA ARG A 44 1.55 5.68 -12.82
C ARG A 44 1.17 7.04 -13.39
N VAL A 45 0.23 7.05 -14.34
CA VAL A 45 -0.32 8.27 -14.98
C VAL A 45 -1.20 9.08 -14.02
N LYS A 46 -1.72 8.46 -12.95
CA LYS A 46 -2.51 9.14 -11.93
C LYS A 46 -1.66 10.01 -11.00
N PRO A 47 -2.24 11.08 -10.41
CA PRO A 47 -1.55 11.88 -9.41
C PRO A 47 -1.12 11.02 -8.22
N ARG A 48 -0.06 11.45 -7.51
CA ARG A 48 0.55 10.75 -6.36
C ARG A 48 -0.50 10.20 -5.39
N ASP A 49 -1.54 10.99 -5.12
CA ASP A 49 -2.56 10.67 -4.13
C ASP A 49 -3.44 9.50 -4.55
N ASP A 50 -3.92 9.55 -5.80
CA ASP A 50 -4.73 8.46 -6.37
C ASP A 50 -3.87 7.23 -6.66
N LYS A 51 -2.61 7.42 -7.07
CA LYS A 51 -1.62 6.33 -7.19
C LYS A 51 -1.45 5.60 -5.85
N ALA A 52 -1.25 6.32 -4.76
CA ALA A 52 -1.12 5.74 -3.42
C ALA A 52 -2.39 5.01 -2.98
N ARG A 53 -3.57 5.56 -3.29
CA ARG A 53 -4.85 4.90 -3.02
C ARG A 53 -4.99 3.59 -3.80
N ASP A 54 -4.68 3.59 -5.09
CA ASP A 54 -4.79 2.41 -5.96
C ASP A 54 -3.84 1.30 -5.52
N VAL A 55 -2.60 1.65 -5.15
CA VAL A 55 -1.64 0.69 -4.60
C VAL A 55 -2.19 0.06 -3.33
N PHE A 56 -2.69 0.88 -2.40
CA PHE A 56 -3.26 0.39 -1.14
C PHE A 56 -4.49 -0.50 -1.37
N ASP A 57 -5.42 -0.09 -2.24
CA ASP A 57 -6.61 -0.89 -2.55
C ASP A 57 -6.23 -2.19 -3.25
N THR A 58 -5.22 -2.18 -4.11
CA THR A 58 -4.80 -3.40 -4.79
C THR A 58 -4.14 -4.38 -3.82
N VAL A 59 -3.29 -3.88 -2.91
CA VAL A 59 -2.70 -4.68 -1.83
C VAL A 59 -3.78 -5.28 -0.93
N LYS A 60 -4.81 -4.50 -0.58
CA LYS A 60 -5.96 -4.95 0.20
C LYS A 60 -6.78 -6.01 -0.55
N ARG A 61 -7.04 -5.79 -1.85
CA ARG A 61 -7.81 -6.68 -2.72
C ARG A 61 -7.08 -7.99 -3.03
N LYS A 62 -5.74 -8.00 -3.07
CA LYS A 62 -4.95 -9.23 -3.27
C LYS A 62 -4.76 -10.04 -1.98
N GLY A 63 -5.10 -9.49 -0.82
CA GLY A 63 -5.16 -10.21 0.45
C GLY A 63 -3.90 -10.10 1.33
N SER A 64 -3.88 -10.91 2.38
CA SER A 64 -2.91 -10.85 3.48
C SER A 64 -1.45 -11.01 3.04
N ARG A 65 -1.18 -11.88 2.05
CA ARG A 65 0.18 -12.09 1.50
C ARG A 65 0.75 -10.84 0.82
N ALA A 66 -0.06 -10.14 0.03
CA ALA A 66 0.36 -8.90 -0.61
C ALA A 66 0.55 -7.79 0.43
N SER A 67 -0.35 -7.73 1.42
CA SER A 67 -0.32 -6.78 2.54
C SER A 67 0.92 -6.92 3.40
N GLU A 68 1.29 -8.14 3.76
CA GLU A 68 2.48 -8.39 4.57
C GLU A 68 3.77 -8.07 3.81
N TYR A 69 3.84 -8.45 2.54
CA TYR A 69 4.97 -8.08 1.67
C TYR A 69 5.08 -6.56 1.54
N PHE A 70 3.95 -5.88 1.38
CA PHE A 70 3.86 -4.43 1.28
C PHE A 70 4.39 -3.75 2.55
N ILE A 71 3.89 -4.14 3.73
CA ILE A 71 4.33 -3.57 5.02
C ILE A 71 5.84 -3.81 5.21
N LYS A 72 6.32 -5.02 4.94
CA LYS A 72 7.75 -5.36 5.11
C LYS A 72 8.66 -4.55 4.18
N LYS A 73 8.16 -4.14 3.02
CA LYS A 73 8.91 -3.28 2.08
C LYS A 73 8.79 -1.81 2.43
N HIS A 74 7.61 -1.35 2.78
CA HIS A 74 7.42 0.01 3.27
C HIS A 74 8.29 0.27 4.50
N GLN A 75 8.31 -0.63 5.48
CA GLN A 75 9.16 -0.53 6.68
C GLN A 75 10.68 -0.52 6.35
N LYS A 76 11.11 -1.13 5.23
CA LYS A 76 12.51 -1.04 4.77
C LYS A 76 12.83 0.27 4.08
N LEU A 77 11.86 0.88 3.41
CA LEU A 77 12.02 2.15 2.68
C LEU A 77 11.82 3.35 3.61
N ASP A 78 10.94 3.21 4.59
CA ASP A 78 10.62 4.22 5.59
C ASP A 78 10.43 3.56 6.98
N PRO A 79 11.52 3.34 7.72
CA PRO A 79 11.48 2.73 9.05
C PRO A 79 10.98 3.66 10.16
N LYS A 80 10.86 4.98 9.89
CA LYS A 80 10.53 6.00 10.90
C LYS A 80 9.04 6.32 10.99
N SER A 81 8.22 5.97 9.99
CA SER A 81 6.78 6.20 10.07
C SER A 81 6.09 5.19 11.00
N ASP A 82 5.46 5.71 12.07
CA ASP A 82 4.54 4.97 12.95
C ASP A 82 3.37 4.32 12.16
N LEU A 83 3.21 4.73 10.90
CA LEU A 83 2.28 4.19 9.92
C LEU A 83 2.39 2.67 9.73
N SER A 84 3.61 2.09 9.79
CA SER A 84 3.80 0.63 9.64
C SER A 84 3.05 -0.18 10.71
N SER A 85 3.00 0.31 11.94
CA SER A 85 2.29 -0.33 13.05
C SER A 85 0.77 -0.29 12.85
N ARG A 86 0.24 0.85 12.38
CA ARG A 86 -1.19 1.03 12.09
C ARG A 86 -1.62 0.24 10.85
N MET A 87 -0.80 0.21 9.80
CA MET A 87 -1.04 -0.60 8.59
C MET A 87 -1.07 -2.09 8.89
N ARG A 88 -0.15 -2.59 9.73
CA ARG A 88 -0.16 -3.99 10.19
C ARG A 88 -1.49 -4.33 10.86
N LYS A 89 -1.95 -3.49 11.80
CA LYS A 89 -3.20 -3.71 12.52
C LYS A 89 -4.43 -3.67 11.60
N CYS A 90 -4.42 -2.80 10.59
CA CYS A 90 -5.52 -2.55 9.65
C CYS A 90 -5.63 -3.61 8.53
N LEU A 91 -4.49 -4.11 8.03
CA LEU A 91 -4.44 -5.11 6.96
C LEU A 91 -4.44 -6.55 7.50
N GLN A 92 -4.04 -6.80 8.76
CA GLN A 92 -4.10 -8.14 9.38
C GLN A 92 -5.46 -8.48 10.03
N THR A 93 -6.41 -7.54 10.20
CA THR A 93 -7.68 -7.84 10.90
C THR A 93 -8.65 -8.77 10.13
N VAL A 94 -8.22 -9.40 9.04
CA VAL A 94 -9.05 -10.34 8.27
C VAL A 94 -8.31 -11.68 8.13
N VAL A 95 -7.87 -12.23 9.26
CA VAL A 95 -7.59 -13.67 9.40
C VAL A 95 -7.89 -14.05 10.86
N TYR A 96 -9.12 -14.51 11.10
CA TYR A 96 -9.41 -15.68 11.94
C TYR A 96 -10.40 -16.52 11.14
#